data_AF-A0A3D3CYY1-F1
#
_entry.id   AF-A0A3D3CYY1-F1
#
_cell.length_a   1.000
_cell.length_b   1.000
_cell.length_c   1.000
_cell.angle_alpha   90.00
_cell.angle_beta   90.00
_cell.angle_gamma   90.00
#
_symmetry.space_group_name_H-M   'P 1'
#
loop_
_entity.id
_entity.type
_entity.pdbx_description
1 polymer ?
#
loop_
_entity_poly.entity_id
_entity_poly.type
_entity_poly.pdbx_seq_one_letter_code
_entity_poly.pdbx_strand_id
1 'polypeptide(L)'
;MAQRSKSKKILSSGPSSLKTETDAKLTISQVLRDERTHKITGAVFILISVFLFIAFTSYLFTWREDQDKVFRGISILAPSHEVKVANLLGNLGAYISHLFFYKGFGLASFLICSFFFITGINWLFAKKYFSIKRNLRYVLIGLLYFSTTLAFISRGVSFPWGGAFGDMTSDWMVRFLGKIGTA
;
A
#
# COMPACT_ATOMS: atom_id res chain seq x y z
N MET A 1 -47.29 38.93 -66.23
CA MET A 1 -46.28 40.02 -66.37
C MET A 1 -45.67 40.24 -64.98
N ALA A 2 -44.43 39.77 -64.77
CA ALA A 2 -43.20 40.59 -64.75
C ALA A 2 -43.08 41.42 -63.45
N GLN A 3 -42.22 41.01 -62.50
CA GLN A 3 -40.90 41.61 -62.16
C GLN A 3 -41.00 43.09 -61.71
N ARG A 4 -40.33 43.62 -60.69
CA ARG A 4 -39.16 43.31 -59.84
C ARG A 4 -39.08 44.49 -58.84
N SER A 5 -38.52 44.33 -57.65
CA SER A 5 -37.41 45.19 -57.18
C SER A 5 -36.93 44.75 -55.79
N LYS A 6 -35.60 44.72 -55.64
CA LYS A 6 -34.83 44.26 -54.49
C LYS A 6 -34.77 45.35 -53.40
N SER A 7 -34.70 44.94 -52.14
CA SER A 7 -33.87 45.65 -51.16
C SER A 7 -33.05 44.66 -50.35
N LYS A 8 -31.76 44.97 -50.26
CA LYS A 8 -30.66 44.20 -49.70
C LYS A 8 -30.38 44.77 -48.30
N LYS A 9 -30.43 43.97 -47.24
CA LYS A 9 -29.90 44.30 -45.90
C LYS A 9 -29.30 43.02 -45.31
N ILE A 10 -28.01 42.78 -45.54
CA ILE A 10 -26.88 42.96 -44.59
C ILE A 10 -26.88 41.90 -43.48
N LEU A 11 -25.73 41.21 -43.42
CA LEU A 11 -25.31 40.17 -42.49
C LEU A 11 -25.68 40.42 -41.02
N SER A 12 -26.03 39.34 -40.32
CA SER A 12 -25.36 39.06 -39.04
C SER A 12 -25.12 37.56 -38.90
N SER A 13 -23.84 37.21 -38.90
CA SER A 13 -23.30 35.92 -38.49
C SER A 13 -23.51 35.75 -36.99
N GLY A 14 -24.41 34.85 -36.59
CA GLY A 14 -24.45 34.30 -35.23
C GLY A 14 -23.77 32.93 -35.25
N PRO A 15 -22.82 32.62 -34.35
CA PRO A 15 -22.14 31.34 -34.38
C PRO A 15 -23.16 30.26 -34.01
N SER A 16 -23.24 29.24 -34.84
CA SER A 16 -23.84 27.95 -34.49
C SER A 16 -23.10 27.42 -33.27
N SER A 17 -23.67 27.63 -32.08
CA SER A 17 -23.17 27.03 -30.85
C SER A 17 -23.32 25.52 -30.98
N LEU A 18 -22.21 24.86 -31.30
CA LEU A 18 -22.06 23.42 -31.15
C LEU A 18 -22.48 23.09 -29.71
N LYS A 19 -23.49 22.25 -29.56
CA LYS A 19 -23.83 21.66 -28.26
C LYS A 19 -22.59 20.91 -27.82
N THR A 20 -21.82 21.49 -26.91
CA THR A 20 -20.77 20.79 -26.19
C THR A 20 -21.44 19.61 -25.52
N GLU A 21 -21.21 18.40 -26.03
CA GLU A 21 -21.51 17.19 -25.27
C GLU A 21 -20.80 17.36 -23.94
N THR A 22 -21.59 17.45 -22.88
CA THR A 22 -21.06 17.48 -21.53
C THR A 22 -20.46 16.12 -21.31
N ASP A 23 -19.15 16.01 -21.56
CA ASP A 23 -18.34 14.84 -21.28
C ASP A 23 -18.77 14.32 -19.92
N ALA A 24 -19.19 13.06 -19.93
CA ALA A 24 -19.73 12.36 -18.80
C ALA A 24 -18.76 12.54 -17.62
N LYS A 25 -19.09 13.48 -16.74
CA LYS A 25 -18.52 13.62 -15.42
C LYS A 25 -19.09 12.45 -14.61
N LEU A 26 -18.65 11.24 -14.97
CA LEU A 26 -18.99 9.99 -14.32
C LEU A 26 -18.64 10.21 -12.86
N THR A 27 -19.69 10.37 -12.08
CA THR A 27 -19.62 10.74 -10.69
C THR A 27 -18.85 9.62 -10.00
N ILE A 28 -17.60 9.86 -9.62
CA ILE A 28 -16.76 8.89 -8.90
C ILE A 28 -17.53 8.29 -7.71
N SER A 29 -18.45 9.06 -7.12
CA SER A 29 -19.37 8.66 -6.05
C SER A 29 -20.48 7.66 -6.45
N GLN A 30 -20.87 7.56 -7.73
CA GLN A 30 -21.82 6.55 -8.22
C GLN A 30 -21.13 5.22 -8.54
N VAL A 31 -19.89 5.26 -9.06
CA VAL A 31 -19.07 4.05 -9.26
C VAL A 31 -18.65 3.42 -7.92
N LEU A 32 -18.43 4.23 -6.87
CA LEU A 32 -18.13 3.75 -5.51
C LEU A 32 -19.33 3.13 -4.77
N ARG A 33 -20.56 3.32 -5.27
CA ARG A 33 -21.79 2.73 -4.71
C ARG A 33 -22.20 1.42 -5.37
N ASP A 34 -21.44 0.96 -6.35
CA ASP A 34 -21.68 -0.32 -6.99
C ASP A 34 -21.14 -1.46 -6.10
N GLU A 35 -21.98 -2.41 -5.72
CA GLU A 35 -21.56 -3.60 -4.95
C GLU A 35 -20.38 -4.31 -5.62
N ARG A 36 -20.27 -4.19 -6.95
CA ARG A 36 -19.17 -4.68 -7.76
C ARG A 36 -17.83 -4.06 -7.35
N THR A 37 -17.78 -2.74 -7.16
CA THR A 37 -16.56 -2.02 -6.78
C THR A 37 -16.06 -2.45 -5.40
N HIS A 38 -16.98 -2.70 -4.47
CA HIS A 38 -16.63 -3.19 -3.13
C HIS A 38 -16.02 -4.60 -3.17
N LYS A 39 -16.60 -5.50 -3.97
CA LYS A 39 -16.08 -6.86 -4.18
C LYS A 39 -14.72 -6.85 -4.86
N ILE A 40 -14.55 -6.01 -5.89
CA ILE A 40 -13.26 -5.83 -6.59
C ILE A 40 -12.19 -5.34 -5.62
N THR A 41 -12.51 -4.35 -4.79
CA THR A 41 -11.57 -3.81 -3.80
C THR A 41 -11.20 -4.87 -2.77
N GLY A 42 -12.18 -5.67 -2.33
CA GLY A 42 -11.93 -6.83 -1.47
C GLY A 42 -10.97 -7.85 -2.09
N ALA A 43 -11.17 -8.20 -3.35
CA ALA A 43 -10.28 -9.10 -4.09
C ALA A 43 -8.85 -8.54 -4.18
N VAL A 44 -8.71 -7.26 -4.52
CA VAL A 44 -7.40 -6.58 -4.58
C VAL A 44 -6.70 -6.61 -3.22
N PHE A 45 -7.43 -6.38 -2.12
CA PHE A 45 -6.86 -6.47 -0.77
C PHE A 45 -6.36 -7.87 -0.42
N ILE A 46 -7.06 -8.93 -0.85
CA ILE A 46 -6.60 -10.31 -0.67
C ILE A 46 -5.34 -10.56 -1.49
N LEU A 47 -5.30 -10.11 -2.75
CA LEU A 47 -4.10 -10.22 -3.60
C LEU A 47 -2.90 -9.51 -2.96
N ILE A 48 -3.09 -8.29 -2.44
CA ILE A 48 -2.06 -7.55 -1.70
C ILE A 48 -1.61 -8.34 -0.48
N SER A 49 -2.53 -8.92 0.29
CA SER A 49 -2.17 -9.74 1.45
C SER A 49 -1.29 -10.93 1.08
N VAL A 50 -1.64 -11.66 0.02
CA VAL A 50 -0.88 -12.83 -0.45
C VAL A 50 0.48 -12.40 -0.98
N PHE A 51 0.51 -11.32 -1.77
CA PHE A 51 1.74 -10.70 -2.26
C PHE A 51 2.68 -10.35 -1.09
N LEU A 52 2.18 -9.62 -0.09
CA LEU A 52 2.99 -9.22 1.07
C LEU A 52 3.48 -10.46 1.84
N PHE A 53 2.62 -11.45 2.06
CA PHE A 53 2.98 -12.67 2.78
C PHE A 53 4.13 -13.42 2.11
N ILE A 54 4.06 -13.60 0.78
CA ILE A 54 5.11 -14.27 0.01
C ILE A 54 6.39 -13.42 0.00
N ALA A 55 6.28 -12.10 -0.23
CA ALA A 55 7.42 -11.19 -0.24
C ALA A 55 8.18 -11.22 1.09
N PHE A 56 7.45 -11.14 2.20
CA PHE A 56 7.97 -11.16 3.57
C PHE A 56 8.60 -12.50 3.92
N THR A 57 7.94 -13.60 3.56
CA THR A 57 8.49 -14.95 3.75
C THR A 57 9.80 -15.12 2.99
N SER A 58 9.85 -14.65 1.73
CA SER A 58 11.07 -14.67 0.94
C SER A 58 12.18 -13.81 1.58
N TYR A 59 11.84 -12.66 2.14
CA TYR A 59 12.81 -11.76 2.78
C TYR A 59 13.52 -12.38 3.97
N LEU A 60 12.88 -13.27 4.74
CA LEU A 60 13.54 -14.00 5.84
C LEU A 60 14.83 -14.71 5.40
N PHE A 61 14.90 -15.12 4.13
CA PHE A 61 16.04 -15.82 3.56
C PHE A 61 16.89 -14.92 2.65
N THR A 62 16.29 -13.98 1.93
CA THR A 62 16.99 -13.19 0.89
C THR A 62 17.50 -11.83 1.35
N TRP A 63 17.18 -11.39 2.58
CA TRP A 63 17.48 -10.03 3.06
C TRP A 63 18.95 -9.62 2.89
N ARG A 64 19.90 -10.53 3.10
CA ARG A 64 21.35 -10.23 3.02
C ARG A 64 21.78 -9.96 1.59
N GLU A 65 21.30 -10.77 0.66
CA GLU A 65 21.67 -10.71 -0.76
C GLU A 65 21.01 -9.52 -1.47
N ASP A 66 19.83 -9.13 -1.00
CA ASP A 66 19.08 -8.02 -1.59
C ASP A 66 19.39 -6.67 -0.95
N GLN A 67 20.17 -6.64 0.13
CA GLN A 67 20.38 -5.46 0.97
C GLN A 67 20.95 -4.27 0.19
N ASP A 68 22.11 -4.42 -0.45
CA ASP A 68 22.77 -3.36 -1.23
C ASP A 68 21.94 -2.90 -2.43
N LYS A 69 21.18 -3.83 -3.03
CA LYS A 69 20.25 -3.56 -4.14
C LYS A 69 19.14 -2.63 -3.66
N VAL A 70 18.41 -2.98 -2.60
CA VAL A 70 17.26 -2.21 -2.11
C VAL A 70 17.65 -0.88 -1.46
N PHE A 71 18.92 -0.70 -1.06
CA PHE A 71 19.44 0.59 -0.58
C PHE A 71 19.41 1.69 -1.65
N ARG A 72 19.38 1.34 -2.94
CA ARG A 72 19.15 2.29 -4.05
C ARG A 72 17.75 2.90 -4.03
N GLY A 73 16.85 2.40 -3.17
CA GLY A 73 15.51 2.93 -2.97
C GLY A 73 14.56 2.63 -4.12
N ILE A 74 13.66 3.57 -4.43
CA ILE A 74 12.63 3.41 -5.48
C ILE A 74 13.25 3.19 -6.87
N SER A 75 14.50 3.62 -7.08
CA SER A 75 15.21 3.45 -8.36
C SER A 75 15.38 2.00 -8.80
N ILE A 76 15.31 1.02 -7.89
CA ILE A 76 15.35 -0.41 -8.25
C ILE A 76 14.13 -0.88 -9.05
N LEU A 77 13.05 -0.09 -9.03
CA LEU A 77 11.83 -0.34 -9.77
C LEU A 77 11.89 0.26 -11.19
N ALA A 78 12.94 1.05 -11.49
CA ALA A 78 13.10 1.65 -12.81
C ALA A 78 13.49 0.57 -13.84
N PRO A 79 12.82 0.50 -15.01
CA PRO A 79 13.13 -0.46 -16.06
C PRO A 79 14.57 -0.39 -16.60
N SER A 80 15.22 0.77 -16.44
CA SER A 80 16.59 1.03 -16.89
C SER A 80 17.66 0.30 -16.07
N HIS A 81 17.28 -0.28 -14.93
CA HIS A 81 18.20 -0.96 -14.04
C HIS A 81 17.86 -2.46 -14.01
N GLU A 82 18.64 -3.28 -14.71
CA GLU A 82 18.60 -4.75 -14.62
C GLU A 82 19.18 -5.24 -13.28
N VAL A 83 18.59 -4.81 -12.17
CA VAL A 83 18.95 -5.29 -10.83
C VAL A 83 18.21 -6.58 -10.60
N LYS A 84 18.94 -7.70 -10.50
CA LYS A 84 18.39 -9.01 -10.15
C LYS A 84 18.40 -9.18 -8.64
N VAL A 85 17.22 -9.20 -8.02
CA VAL A 85 17.03 -9.54 -6.60
C VAL A 85 16.69 -11.02 -6.45
N ALA A 86 17.01 -11.59 -5.29
CA ALA A 86 16.70 -12.96 -4.92
C ALA A 86 15.28 -13.14 -4.39
N ASN A 87 14.61 -12.06 -3.93
CA ASN A 87 13.23 -12.12 -3.47
C ASN A 87 12.30 -12.71 -4.55
N LEU A 88 11.45 -13.66 -4.15
CA LEU A 88 10.61 -14.42 -5.06
C LEU A 88 9.66 -13.56 -5.91
N LEU A 89 9.27 -12.38 -5.42
CA LEU A 89 8.39 -11.44 -6.13
C LEU A 89 9.17 -10.33 -6.86
N GLY A 90 10.47 -10.53 -7.09
CA GLY A 90 11.34 -9.59 -7.79
C GLY A 90 11.53 -8.27 -7.04
N ASN A 91 11.92 -7.22 -7.77
CA ASN A 91 12.39 -5.95 -7.21
C ASN A 91 11.33 -5.28 -6.32
N LEU A 92 10.05 -5.38 -6.70
CA LEU A 92 8.95 -4.82 -5.92
C LEU A 92 8.80 -5.56 -4.57
N GLY A 93 8.87 -6.89 -4.59
CA GLY A 93 8.85 -7.71 -3.37
C GLY A 93 10.02 -7.40 -2.44
N ALA A 94 11.23 -7.32 -2.99
CA ALA A 94 12.43 -6.97 -2.23
C ALA A 94 12.32 -5.58 -1.59
N TYR A 95 11.89 -4.57 -2.37
CA TYR A 95 11.71 -3.20 -1.88
C TYR A 95 10.69 -3.10 -0.76
N ILE A 96 9.49 -3.64 -0.98
CA ILE A 96 8.40 -3.58 0.02
C ILE A 96 8.79 -4.35 1.27
N SER A 97 9.39 -5.53 1.13
CA SER A 97 9.83 -6.31 2.30
C SER A 97 10.89 -5.59 3.09
N HIS A 98 11.89 -4.99 2.45
CA HIS A 98 12.91 -4.19 3.13
C HIS A 98 12.29 -2.96 3.82
N LEU A 99 11.30 -2.30 3.21
CA LEU A 99 10.59 -1.19 3.83
C LEU A 99 9.90 -1.59 5.13
N PHE A 100 9.17 -2.73 5.13
CA PHE A 100 8.44 -3.17 6.31
C PHE A 100 9.32 -3.87 7.35
N PHE A 101 10.28 -4.69 6.94
CA PHE A 101 11.16 -5.41 7.87
C PHE A 101 12.27 -4.51 8.40
N TYR A 102 13.14 -4.02 7.53
CA TYR A 102 14.33 -3.29 7.94
C TYR A 102 13.99 -1.89 8.45
N LYS A 103 13.22 -1.11 7.68
CA LYS A 103 12.85 0.27 8.05
C LYS A 103 11.59 0.37 8.91
N GLY A 104 10.83 -0.72 9.04
CA GLY A 104 9.54 -0.75 9.73
C GLY A 104 9.60 -1.54 11.03
N PHE A 105 8.82 -2.61 11.10
CA PHE A 105 8.47 -3.35 12.31
C PHE A 105 9.09 -4.76 12.38
N GLY A 106 9.98 -5.11 11.45
CA GLY A 106 10.61 -6.43 11.41
C GLY A 106 9.58 -7.54 11.18
N LEU A 107 9.69 -8.62 11.94
CA LEU A 107 8.80 -9.78 11.86
C LEU A 107 7.34 -9.45 12.20
N ALA A 108 7.10 -8.43 13.03
CA ALA A 108 5.74 -7.99 13.36
C ALA A 108 4.96 -7.51 12.12
N SER A 109 5.66 -7.17 11.02
CA SER A 109 5.05 -6.77 9.74
C SER A 109 4.09 -7.81 9.16
N PHE A 110 4.21 -9.10 9.51
CA PHE A 110 3.22 -10.11 9.12
C PHE A 110 1.79 -9.81 9.62
N LEU A 111 1.64 -9.04 10.70
CA LEU A 111 0.33 -8.57 11.17
C LEU A 111 -0.34 -7.66 10.13
N ILE A 112 0.43 -6.92 9.34
CA ILE A 112 -0.09 -6.08 8.27
C ILE A 112 -0.70 -6.95 7.16
N CYS A 113 -0.13 -8.12 6.87
CA CYS A 113 -0.76 -9.09 5.96
C CYS A 113 -2.14 -9.50 6.50
N SER A 114 -2.23 -9.84 7.79
CA SER A 114 -3.51 -10.21 8.42
C SER A 114 -4.56 -9.08 8.33
N PHE A 115 -4.11 -7.81 8.40
CA PHE A 115 -4.97 -6.65 8.20
C PHE A 115 -5.60 -6.61 6.81
N PHE A 116 -4.78 -6.73 5.77
CA PHE A 116 -5.25 -6.75 4.39
C PHE A 116 -6.14 -7.97 4.11
N PHE A 117 -5.78 -9.14 4.63
CA PHE A 117 -6.56 -10.37 4.47
C PHE A 117 -7.98 -10.25 5.05
N ILE A 118 -8.10 -9.84 6.31
CA ILE A 118 -9.39 -9.73 7.01
C ILE A 118 -10.26 -8.65 6.38
N THR A 119 -9.66 -7.50 6.03
CA THR A 119 -10.38 -6.42 5.35
C THR A 119 -10.85 -6.86 3.96
N GLY A 120 -9.98 -7.55 3.21
CA GLY A 120 -10.28 -8.08 1.89
C GLY A 120 -11.41 -9.10 1.89
N ILE A 121 -11.39 -10.07 2.81
CA ILE A 121 -12.48 -11.07 2.95
C ILE A 121 -13.81 -10.40 3.27
N ASN A 122 -13.82 -9.46 4.23
CA ASN A 122 -15.06 -8.79 4.61
C ASN A 122 -15.69 -8.04 3.43
N TRP A 123 -14.88 -7.40 2.60
CA TRP A 123 -15.34 -6.64 1.43
C TRP A 123 -15.70 -7.53 0.24
N LEU A 124 -14.91 -8.58 -0.01
CA LEU A 124 -15.14 -9.53 -1.11
C LEU A 124 -16.49 -10.24 -1.01
N PHE A 125 -16.86 -10.64 0.21
CA PHE A 125 -18.12 -11.34 0.46
C PHE A 125 -19.26 -10.43 0.91
N ALA A 126 -19.01 -9.11 1.03
CA ALA A 126 -19.94 -8.12 1.57
C ALA A 126 -20.58 -8.54 2.92
N LYS A 127 -19.84 -9.33 3.72
CA LYS A 127 -20.27 -9.84 5.03
C LYS A 127 -19.22 -9.47 6.08
N LYS A 128 -19.67 -9.03 7.25
CA LYS A 128 -18.79 -8.85 8.41
C LYS A 128 -18.50 -10.19 9.08
N TYR A 129 -17.52 -10.93 8.57
CA TYR A 129 -17.01 -12.11 9.27
C TYR A 129 -16.22 -11.71 10.51
N PHE A 130 -15.40 -10.66 10.39
CA PHE A 130 -14.60 -10.13 11.49
C PHE A 130 -14.78 -8.61 11.64
N SER A 131 -14.67 -8.09 12.85
CA SER A 131 -14.70 -6.64 13.06
C SER A 131 -13.37 -6.02 12.59
N ILE A 132 -13.41 -5.22 11.52
CA ILE A 132 -12.25 -4.50 10.99
C ILE A 132 -11.63 -3.60 12.07
N LYS A 133 -12.45 -2.92 12.87
CA LYS A 133 -11.99 -2.07 13.98
C LYS A 133 -11.24 -2.88 15.05
N ARG A 134 -11.73 -4.09 15.36
CA ARG A 134 -11.07 -4.98 16.31
C ARG A 134 -9.74 -5.47 15.75
N ASN A 135 -9.72 -5.86 14.49
CA ASN A 135 -8.50 -6.29 13.81
C ASN A 135 -7.45 -5.18 13.77
N LEU A 136 -7.83 -3.96 13.39
CA LEU A 136 -6.92 -2.81 13.36
C LEU A 136 -6.31 -2.53 14.74
N ARG A 137 -7.09 -2.62 15.82
CA ARG A 137 -6.56 -2.50 17.19
C ARG A 137 -5.52 -3.58 17.49
N TYR A 138 -5.79 -4.83 17.16
CA TYR A 138 -4.83 -5.92 17.38
C TYR A 138 -3.57 -5.76 16.54
N VAL A 139 -3.69 -5.31 15.29
CA VAL A 139 -2.52 -5.05 14.43
C VAL A 139 -1.70 -3.90 15.00
N LEU A 140 -2.30 -2.78 15.38
CA LEU A 140 -1.54 -1.63 15.92
C LEU A 140 -0.84 -1.96 17.25
N ILE A 141 -1.57 -2.56 18.19
CA ILE A 141 -1.01 -2.97 19.49
C ILE A 141 0.04 -4.07 19.30
N GLY A 142 -0.27 -5.06 18.45
CA GLY A 142 0.63 -6.17 18.14
C GLY A 142 1.90 -5.71 17.44
N LEU A 143 1.81 -4.76 16.50
CA LEU A 143 2.98 -4.17 15.85
C LEU A 143 3.90 -3.55 16.88
N LEU A 144 3.39 -2.68 17.76
CA LEU A 144 4.21 -2.05 18.80
C LEU A 144 4.82 -3.09 19.75
N TYR A 145 3.99 -4.01 20.27
CA TYR A 145 4.41 -5.01 21.23
C TYR A 145 5.46 -5.96 20.64
N PHE A 146 5.14 -6.67 19.56
CA PHE A 146 6.04 -7.67 18.99
C PHE A 146 7.30 -7.04 18.38
N SER A 147 7.19 -5.88 17.73
CA SER A 147 8.36 -5.16 17.19
C SER A 147 9.34 -4.80 18.31
N THR A 148 8.85 -4.22 19.40
CA THR A 148 9.69 -3.83 20.56
C THR A 148 10.27 -5.05 21.28
N THR A 149 9.44 -6.06 21.56
CA THR A 149 9.89 -7.29 22.24
C THR A 149 10.94 -8.03 21.43
N LEU A 150 10.74 -8.17 20.11
CA LEU A 150 11.71 -8.85 19.25
C LEU A 150 13.02 -8.07 19.17
N ALA A 151 12.98 -6.74 19.02
CA ALA A 151 14.18 -5.90 19.04
C ALA A 151 14.95 -6.03 20.36
N PHE A 152 14.25 -6.07 21.49
CA PHE A 152 14.87 -6.22 22.79
C PHE A 152 15.59 -7.57 22.94
N ILE A 153 14.94 -8.67 22.56
CA ILE A 153 15.50 -10.03 22.69
C ILE A 153 16.60 -10.29 21.65
N SER A 154 16.46 -9.76 20.43
CA SER A 154 17.39 -10.01 19.33
C SER A 154 18.53 -8.98 19.25
N ARG A 155 18.77 -8.22 20.33
CA ARG A 155 19.80 -7.17 20.32
C ARG A 155 21.18 -7.78 20.01
N GLY A 156 21.84 -7.25 18.99
CA GLY A 156 23.15 -7.72 18.53
C GLY A 156 23.11 -8.81 17.44
N VAL A 157 21.92 -9.26 17.05
CA VAL A 157 21.74 -10.13 15.88
C VAL A 157 21.67 -9.27 14.62
N SER A 158 22.24 -9.76 13.51
CA SER A 158 22.33 -9.00 12.26
C SER A 158 20.99 -8.83 11.52
N PHE A 159 20.05 -9.76 11.73
CA PHE A 159 18.72 -9.69 11.12
C PHE A 159 17.80 -8.71 11.88
N PRO A 160 17.04 -7.85 11.19
CA PRO A 160 16.13 -6.87 11.81
C PRO A 160 14.83 -7.53 12.33
N TRP A 161 14.91 -8.34 13.39
CA TRP A 161 13.74 -9.04 13.94
C TRP A 161 12.65 -8.08 14.42
N GLY A 162 13.03 -7.00 15.09
CA GLY A 162 12.11 -5.94 15.53
C GLY A 162 11.97 -4.78 14.54
N GLY A 163 12.85 -4.68 13.54
CA GLY A 163 12.93 -3.54 12.62
C GLY A 163 13.33 -2.24 13.30
N ALA A 164 13.55 -1.19 12.50
CA ALA A 164 13.98 0.11 13.01
C ALA A 164 13.05 0.71 14.07
N PHE A 165 11.72 0.49 13.96
CA PHE A 165 10.77 0.97 14.96
C PHE A 165 10.99 0.29 16.32
N GLY A 166 11.12 -1.04 16.33
CA GLY A 166 11.34 -1.82 17.54
C GLY A 166 12.69 -1.52 18.19
N ASP A 167 13.73 -1.35 17.38
CA ASP A 167 15.06 -0.98 17.86
C ASP A 167 15.02 0.39 18.55
N MET A 168 14.33 1.37 17.93
CA MET A 168 14.17 2.71 18.50
C MET A 168 13.37 2.70 19.82
N THR A 169 12.25 1.97 19.89
CA THR A 169 11.44 1.90 21.11
C THR A 169 12.16 1.14 22.23
N SER A 170 12.82 0.03 21.91
CA SER A 170 13.61 -0.76 22.85
C SER A 170 14.78 0.04 23.41
N ASP A 171 15.50 0.78 22.57
CA ASP A 171 16.59 1.65 23.00
C ASP A 171 16.10 2.80 23.88
N TRP A 172 14.95 3.39 23.57
CA TRP A 172 14.33 4.41 24.41
C TRP A 172 13.96 3.85 25.80
N MET A 173 13.35 2.66 25.85
CA MET A 173 13.00 2.00 27.11
C MET A 173 14.24 1.69 27.96
N VAL A 174 15.30 1.15 27.35
CA VAL A 174 16.54 0.79 28.05
C VAL A 174 17.28 2.01 28.58
N ARG A 175 17.23 3.13 27.84
CA ARG A 175 17.79 4.41 28.30
C ARG A 175 17.00 5.02 29.45
N PHE A 176 15.67 4.86 29.45
CA PHE A 176 14.80 5.47 30.46
C PHE A 176 14.71 4.65 31.76
N LEU A 177 14.54 3.33 31.66
CA LEU A 177 14.32 2.42 32.80
C LEU A 177 15.60 1.73 33.29
N GLY A 178 16.71 1.84 32.53
CA GLY A 178 17.93 1.08 32.76
C GLY A 178 17.78 -0.40 32.38
N LYS A 179 18.91 -1.09 32.16
CA LYS A 179 18.93 -2.49 31.66
C LYS A 179 18.15 -3.46 32.57
N ILE A 180 18.15 -3.23 33.89
CA ILE A 180 17.47 -4.10 34.88
C ILE A 180 15.95 -3.88 34.87
N GLY A 181 15.47 -2.66 34.60
CA GLY A 181 14.03 -2.35 34.53
C GLY A 181 13.35 -2.78 33.23
N THR A 182 14.12 -3.30 32.27
CA THR A 182 13.64 -3.73 30.94
C THR A 182 13.83 -5.22 30.65
N ALA A 183 14.65 -5.92 31.44
CA ALA A 183 14.95 -7.34 31.28
C ALA A 183 13.95 -8.24 32.00
#